data_AF-A0A844B5C4-F1
#
_entry.id   AF-A0A844B5C4-F1
#
_cell.length_a   1.000
_cell.length_b   1.000
_cell.length_c   1.000
_cell.angle_alpha   90.00
_cell.angle_beta   90.00
_cell.angle_gamma   90.00
#
_symmetry.space_group_name_H-M   'P 1'
#
loop_
_entity.id
_entity.type
_entity.pdbx_description
1 polymer ?
#
loop_
_entity_poly.entity_id
_entity_poly.type
_entity_poly.pdbx_seq_one_letter_code
_entity_poly.pdbx_strand_id
1 'polypeptide(L)'
;MTIRVALAGAGAFGIKHIDGIKNIDGVEVVSVIGRELDKTKEVAAKYGIGHVTTDLAESLALPEVDAVILCTPTQMHASQALQCMRAGKHVQVEIPLADSLKDAQEVVAMQKATGLVAMCGHTRRFNPSHQFVHQRIKAGEFNIQQMDVQTYFFRRTNMNALGQPRSWTDHLLWHHAAHTVDLFAYQCGSPIVKANAVQGPIHPQLGIAMDMSIQLKAANGAICTLSLSFNNEGPLGTFFRYIGDTATYIARYDDLFNGKEEKIDVSKVDVSMNGIELQDREFFAAIKAGREPNSSVAQVLPCYEVLHALEQQLA
;
A
#
# COMPACT_ATOMS: atom_id res chain seq x y z
N MET A 1 -3.97 27.03 2.96
CA MET A 1 -2.72 26.61 3.61
C MET A 1 -2.05 25.59 2.72
N THR A 2 -0.78 25.77 2.40
CA THR A 2 0.02 24.80 1.63
C THR A 2 0.58 23.77 2.60
N ILE A 3 0.39 22.48 2.32
CA ILE A 3 1.01 21.39 3.09
C ILE A 3 2.41 21.15 2.53
N ARG A 4 3.43 21.21 3.38
CA ARG A 4 4.81 20.93 3.00
C ARG A 4 5.23 19.55 3.46
N VAL A 5 5.81 18.80 2.55
CA VAL A 5 6.03 17.36 2.68
C VAL A 5 7.52 17.06 2.68
N ALA A 6 7.95 16.21 3.61
CA ALA A 6 9.22 15.51 3.51
C ALA A 6 9.00 14.11 2.95
N LEU A 7 9.80 13.68 1.97
CA LEU A 7 9.71 12.35 1.38
C LEU A 7 10.96 11.54 1.70
N ALA A 8 10.80 10.42 2.41
CA ALA A 8 11.88 9.52 2.74
C ALA A 8 11.88 8.30 1.80
N GLY A 9 12.97 8.10 1.07
CA GLY A 9 13.10 7.01 0.10
C GLY A 9 12.73 7.44 -1.32
N ALA A 10 13.61 8.21 -1.98
CA ALA A 10 13.46 8.61 -3.38
C ALA A 10 13.74 7.48 -4.41
N GLY A 11 13.32 6.26 -4.10
CA GLY A 11 13.33 5.12 -5.03
C GLY A 11 12.15 5.15 -6.01
N ALA A 12 11.85 4.02 -6.65
CA ALA A 12 10.80 3.95 -7.67
C ALA A 12 9.42 4.44 -7.20
N PHE A 13 9.02 4.14 -5.96
CA PHE A 13 7.74 4.62 -5.40
C PHE A 13 7.82 6.06 -4.90
N GLY A 14 8.94 6.47 -4.28
CA GLY A 14 9.16 7.87 -3.90
C GLY A 14 9.02 8.82 -5.10
N ILE A 15 9.59 8.46 -6.26
CA ILE A 15 9.42 9.23 -7.50
C ILE A 15 7.95 9.31 -7.93
N LYS A 16 7.18 8.22 -7.85
CA LYS A 16 5.75 8.23 -8.17
C LYS A 16 4.95 9.16 -7.27
N HIS A 17 5.27 9.22 -5.97
CA HIS A 17 4.65 10.18 -5.05
C HIS A 17 5.02 11.62 -5.43
N ILE A 18 6.30 11.93 -5.70
CA ILE A 18 6.68 13.28 -6.11
C ILE A 18 5.95 13.69 -7.41
N ASP A 19 5.87 12.78 -8.39
CA ASP A 19 5.14 13.03 -9.63
C ASP A 19 3.62 13.21 -9.40
N GLY A 20 3.01 12.42 -8.50
CA GLY A 20 1.60 12.56 -8.13
C GLY A 20 1.30 13.87 -7.39
N ILE A 21 2.16 14.25 -6.43
CA ILE A 21 2.01 15.46 -5.62
C ILE A 21 2.01 16.72 -6.48
N LYS A 22 2.75 16.75 -7.60
CA LYS A 22 2.73 17.89 -8.55
C LYS A 22 1.34 18.20 -9.09
N ASN A 23 0.43 17.23 -9.09
CA ASN A 23 -0.94 17.39 -9.57
C ASN A 23 -1.90 17.86 -8.45
N ILE A 24 -1.42 18.03 -7.21
CA ILE A 24 -2.25 18.33 -6.03
C ILE A 24 -2.04 19.77 -5.57
N ASP A 25 -3.07 20.59 -5.75
CA ASP A 25 -3.01 22.00 -5.34
C ASP A 25 -2.78 22.18 -3.83
N GLY A 26 -1.88 23.12 -3.51
CA GLY A 26 -1.54 23.46 -2.13
C GLY A 26 -0.79 22.35 -1.40
N VAL A 27 0.01 21.56 -2.12
CA VAL A 27 0.96 20.59 -1.55
C VAL A 27 2.31 20.76 -2.24
N GLU A 28 3.39 20.72 -1.47
CA GLU A 28 4.76 20.87 -1.98
C GLU A 28 5.71 19.91 -1.27
N VAL A 29 6.60 19.24 -2.01
CA VAL A 29 7.69 18.47 -1.42
C VAL A 29 8.86 19.41 -1.16
N VAL A 30 9.20 19.64 0.10
CA VAL A 30 10.25 20.60 0.50
C VAL A 30 11.54 19.91 0.95
N SER A 31 11.47 18.63 1.30
CA SER A 31 12.65 17.84 1.70
C SER A 31 12.61 16.43 1.08
N VAL A 32 13.77 15.95 0.63
CA VAL A 32 13.97 14.54 0.25
C VAL A 32 15.03 13.91 1.13
N ILE A 33 14.71 12.75 1.70
CA ILE A 33 15.61 11.91 2.48
C ILE A 33 15.97 10.67 1.66
N GLY A 34 17.25 10.39 1.51
CA GLY A 34 17.72 9.20 0.81
C GLY A 34 18.94 8.59 1.48
N ARG A 35 19.35 7.39 1.02
CA ARG A 35 20.50 6.69 1.61
C ARG A 35 21.84 7.25 1.14
N GLU A 36 21.91 7.68 -0.12
CA GLU A 36 23.12 8.19 -0.76
C GLU A 36 22.91 9.66 -1.11
N LEU A 37 23.70 10.55 -0.47
CA LEU A 37 23.48 11.98 -0.55
C LEU A 37 23.49 12.49 -2.00
N ASP A 38 24.47 12.07 -2.81
CA ASP A 38 24.62 12.59 -4.18
C ASP A 38 23.46 12.16 -5.09
N LYS A 39 23.03 10.89 -5.04
CA LYS A 39 21.82 10.44 -5.75
C LYS A 39 20.57 11.18 -5.29
N THR A 40 20.50 11.51 -3.99
CA THR A 40 19.35 12.24 -3.43
C THR A 40 19.35 13.69 -3.91
N LYS A 41 20.53 14.33 -4.02
CA LYS A 41 20.68 15.67 -4.62
C LYS A 41 20.28 15.70 -6.09
N GLU A 42 20.57 14.66 -6.87
CA GLU A 42 20.14 14.56 -8.27
C GLU A 42 18.61 14.57 -8.39
N VAL A 43 17.92 13.78 -7.55
CA VAL A 43 16.45 13.78 -7.49
C VAL A 43 15.95 15.17 -7.07
N ALA A 44 16.47 15.72 -5.99
CA ALA A 44 16.02 17.03 -5.51
C ALA A 44 16.21 18.13 -6.57
N ALA A 45 17.34 18.16 -7.27
CA ALA A 45 17.60 19.10 -8.36
C ALA A 45 16.63 18.92 -9.53
N LYS A 46 16.33 17.68 -9.94
CA LYS A 46 15.35 17.37 -10.99
C LYS A 46 13.94 17.89 -10.64
N TYR A 47 13.59 17.89 -9.37
CA TYR A 47 12.26 18.22 -8.88
C TYR A 47 12.15 19.62 -8.26
N GLY A 48 13.25 20.37 -8.18
CA GLY A 48 13.30 21.70 -7.57
C GLY A 48 13.12 21.70 -6.05
N ILE A 49 13.50 20.61 -5.37
CA ILE A 49 13.30 20.44 -3.92
C ILE A 49 14.49 21.03 -3.17
N GLY A 50 14.23 21.97 -2.26
CA GLY A 50 15.28 22.80 -1.65
C GLY A 50 16.12 22.13 -0.57
N HIS A 51 15.58 21.14 0.15
CA HIS A 51 16.28 20.45 1.22
C HIS A 51 16.57 18.99 0.88
N VAL A 52 17.79 18.53 1.20
CA VAL A 52 18.25 17.16 0.96
C VAL A 52 19.06 16.69 2.16
N THR A 53 18.76 15.48 2.63
CA THR A 53 19.51 14.88 3.74
C THR A 53 19.55 13.35 3.63
N THR A 54 20.41 12.73 4.42
CA THR A 54 20.44 11.28 4.66
C THR A 54 19.87 10.88 6.02
N ASP A 55 19.48 11.84 6.85
CA ASP A 55 18.88 11.63 8.17
C ASP A 55 17.44 12.15 8.21
N LEU A 56 16.51 11.29 8.60
CA LEU A 56 15.11 11.67 8.76
C LEU A 56 14.95 12.78 9.81
N ALA A 57 15.72 12.75 10.90
CA ALA A 57 15.61 13.69 12.01
C ALA A 57 15.85 15.15 11.57
N GLU A 58 16.79 15.38 10.64
CA GLU A 58 17.06 16.71 10.09
C GLU A 58 15.84 17.29 9.38
N SER A 59 15.10 16.46 8.63
CA SER A 59 13.87 16.91 7.96
C SER A 59 12.72 17.12 8.95
N LEU A 60 12.64 16.32 10.02
CA LEU A 60 11.62 16.48 11.06
C LEU A 60 11.83 17.76 11.89
N ALA A 61 13.08 18.22 12.01
CA ALA A 61 13.44 19.46 12.70
C ALA A 61 13.03 20.73 11.94
N LEU A 62 12.69 20.63 10.65
CA LEU A 62 12.19 21.75 9.85
C LEU A 62 10.80 22.17 10.34
N PRO A 63 10.62 23.41 10.83
CA PRO A 63 9.33 23.89 11.31
C PRO A 63 8.26 23.92 10.22
N GLU A 64 8.67 24.13 8.97
CA GLU A 64 7.78 24.22 7.82
C GLU A 64 7.24 22.88 7.34
N VAL A 65 7.85 21.73 7.69
CA VAL A 65 7.34 20.41 7.28
C VAL A 65 6.08 20.08 8.09
N ASP A 66 4.98 19.76 7.40
CA ASP A 66 3.70 19.40 8.02
C ASP A 66 3.48 17.87 8.04
N ALA A 67 3.98 17.19 7.00
CA ALA A 67 3.74 15.77 6.77
C ALA A 67 4.95 15.05 6.19
N VAL A 68 5.01 13.73 6.38
CA VAL A 68 6.07 12.85 5.85
C VAL A 68 5.46 11.69 5.06
N ILE A 69 6.01 11.39 3.89
CA ILE A 69 5.74 10.15 3.16
C ILE A 69 6.96 9.23 3.27
N LEU A 70 6.77 8.02 3.80
CA LEU A 70 7.79 7.01 3.99
C LEU A 70 7.70 5.96 2.87
N CYS A 71 8.67 5.99 1.97
CA CYS A 71 8.91 5.03 0.89
C CYS A 71 10.25 4.30 1.09
N THR A 72 10.67 4.13 2.34
CA THR A 72 11.91 3.47 2.75
C THR A 72 11.75 1.94 2.70
N PRO A 73 12.80 1.15 2.96
CA PRO A 73 12.62 -0.28 3.18
C PRO A 73 11.67 -0.59 4.35
N THR A 74 10.85 -1.64 4.20
CA THR A 74 9.82 -2.05 5.17
C THR A 74 10.29 -2.08 6.62
N GLN A 75 11.50 -2.57 6.88
CA GLN A 75 12.07 -2.71 8.23
C GLN A 75 12.19 -1.36 8.96
N MET A 76 12.20 -0.25 8.21
CA MET A 76 12.33 1.10 8.76
C MET A 76 10.96 1.74 9.04
N HIS A 77 9.89 1.28 8.37
CA HIS A 77 8.59 1.93 8.33
C HIS A 77 8.03 2.26 9.71
N ALA A 78 7.91 1.27 10.59
CA ALA A 78 7.33 1.48 11.92
C ALA A 78 8.16 2.47 12.75
N SER A 79 9.47 2.25 12.84
CA SER A 79 10.37 3.14 13.61
C SER A 79 10.36 4.58 13.09
N GLN A 80 10.28 4.78 11.77
CA GLN A 80 10.21 6.10 11.16
C GLN A 80 8.84 6.74 11.33
N ALA A 81 7.75 5.98 11.24
CA ALA A 81 6.39 6.48 11.49
C ALA A 81 6.25 6.97 12.93
N LEU A 82 6.81 6.23 13.90
CA LEU A 82 6.89 6.65 15.30
C LEU A 82 7.70 7.95 15.46
N GLN A 83 8.85 8.08 14.78
CA GLN A 83 9.65 9.31 14.80
C GLN A 83 8.89 10.51 14.25
N CYS A 84 8.19 10.35 13.11
CA CYS A 84 7.41 11.42 12.49
C CYS A 84 6.31 11.93 13.42
N MET A 85 5.52 11.02 13.99
CA MET A 85 4.41 11.39 14.88
C MET A 85 4.91 12.00 16.20
N ARG A 86 6.02 11.51 16.77
CA ARG A 86 6.65 12.13 17.95
C ARG A 86 7.14 13.55 17.68
N ALA A 87 7.56 13.83 16.44
CA ALA A 87 7.92 15.18 15.99
C ALA A 87 6.71 16.06 15.62
N GLY A 88 5.48 15.57 15.86
CA GLY A 88 4.25 16.32 15.57
C GLY A 88 3.87 16.35 14.08
N LYS A 89 4.44 15.46 13.26
CA LYS A 89 4.22 15.45 11.80
C LYS A 89 3.23 14.36 11.40
N HIS A 90 2.31 14.69 10.48
CA HIS A 90 1.45 13.68 9.85
C HIS A 90 2.30 12.68 9.05
N VAL A 91 1.85 11.43 8.91
CA VAL A 91 2.64 10.41 8.22
C VAL A 91 1.83 9.52 7.29
N GLN A 92 2.33 9.32 6.08
CA GLN A 92 1.89 8.26 5.17
C GLN A 92 3.03 7.25 5.04
N VAL A 93 2.72 5.96 5.20
CA VAL A 93 3.69 4.87 5.16
C VAL A 93 3.36 3.96 3.98
N GLU A 94 4.30 3.70 3.08
CA GLU A 94 4.10 2.69 2.04
C GLU A 94 3.77 1.32 2.63
N ILE A 95 3.08 0.49 1.86
CA ILE A 95 2.73 -0.87 2.27
C ILE A 95 3.95 -1.79 2.18
N PRO A 96 4.10 -2.75 3.11
CA PRO A 96 3.33 -2.91 4.35
C PRO A 96 3.74 -1.91 5.44
N LEU A 97 2.80 -1.57 6.32
CA LEU A 97 3.02 -0.68 7.48
C LEU A 97 4.20 -1.14 8.34
N ALA A 98 4.34 -2.45 8.51
CA ALA A 98 5.44 -3.14 9.15
C ALA A 98 5.48 -4.60 8.67
N ASP A 99 6.59 -5.29 8.91
CA ASP A 99 6.75 -6.74 8.73
C ASP A 99 6.52 -7.53 10.02
N SER A 100 5.90 -6.91 11.04
CA SER A 100 5.43 -7.58 12.24
C SER A 100 4.13 -6.97 12.76
N LEU A 101 3.26 -7.79 13.36
CA LEU A 101 2.02 -7.31 13.98
C LEU A 101 2.31 -6.38 15.15
N LYS A 102 3.34 -6.69 15.96
CA LYS A 102 3.73 -5.88 17.11
C LYS A 102 4.06 -4.45 16.69
N ASP A 103 4.89 -4.28 15.66
CA ASP A 103 5.29 -2.95 15.19
C ASP A 103 4.10 -2.19 14.57
N ALA A 104 3.23 -2.88 13.84
CA ALA A 104 1.99 -2.28 13.34
C ALA A 104 1.08 -1.78 14.49
N GLN A 105 0.96 -2.55 15.57
CA GLN A 105 0.22 -2.16 16.77
C GLN A 105 0.85 -0.93 17.47
N GLU A 106 2.18 -0.87 17.55
CA GLU A 106 2.89 0.28 18.11
C GLU A 106 2.62 1.56 17.32
N VAL A 107 2.61 1.48 15.98
CA VAL A 107 2.26 2.63 15.11
C VAL A 107 0.81 3.08 15.35
N VAL A 108 -0.13 2.15 15.45
CA VAL A 108 -1.55 2.48 15.74
C VAL A 108 -1.70 3.11 17.12
N ALA A 109 -0.97 2.61 18.14
CA ALA A 109 -0.99 3.21 19.47
C ALA A 109 -0.46 4.65 19.46
N MET A 110 0.62 4.91 18.72
CA MET A 110 1.17 6.26 18.54
C MET A 110 0.22 7.20 17.80
N GLN A 111 -0.43 6.71 16.74
CA GLN A 111 -1.45 7.47 16.01
C GLN A 111 -2.58 7.90 16.96
N LYS A 112 -3.09 6.97 17.78
CA LYS A 112 -4.13 7.27 18.78
C LYS A 112 -3.66 8.27 19.83
N ALA A 113 -2.42 8.15 20.30
CA ALA A 113 -1.86 9.03 21.33
C ALA A 113 -1.63 10.47 20.84
N THR A 114 -1.27 10.63 19.56
CA THR A 114 -0.97 11.95 18.98
C THR A 114 -2.17 12.61 18.32
N GLY A 115 -3.17 11.83 17.89
CA GLY A 115 -4.31 12.33 17.12
C GLY A 115 -3.96 12.79 15.70
N LEU A 116 -2.71 12.59 15.27
CA LEU A 116 -2.25 12.94 13.93
C LEU A 116 -2.86 11.99 12.90
N VAL A 117 -3.05 12.48 11.68
CA VAL A 117 -3.29 11.64 10.51
C VAL A 117 -2.07 10.72 10.29
N ALA A 118 -2.29 9.42 10.41
CA ALA A 118 -1.36 8.38 10.00
C ALA A 118 -2.05 7.39 9.06
N MET A 119 -1.54 7.25 7.85
CA MET A 119 -2.14 6.47 6.76
C MET A 119 -1.16 5.44 6.22
N CYS A 120 -1.65 4.26 5.83
CA CYS A 120 -0.84 3.26 5.12
C CYS A 120 -1.23 3.22 3.64
N GLY A 121 -0.22 3.02 2.78
CA GLY A 121 -0.30 3.02 1.32
C GLY A 121 -0.96 1.77 0.73
N HIS A 122 -2.14 1.39 1.22
CA HIS A 122 -2.97 0.34 0.62
C HIS A 122 -3.61 0.85 -0.70
N THR A 123 -2.77 1.12 -1.72
CA THR A 123 -3.13 1.80 -2.97
C THR A 123 -4.33 1.18 -3.70
N ARG A 124 -4.55 -0.13 -3.51
CA ARG A 124 -5.69 -0.85 -4.10
C ARG A 124 -7.05 -0.31 -3.65
N ARG A 125 -7.12 0.33 -2.48
CA ARG A 125 -8.31 1.06 -2.04
C ARG A 125 -8.55 2.35 -2.84
N PHE A 126 -7.62 2.78 -3.68
CA PHE A 126 -7.70 4.06 -4.41
C PHE A 126 -7.72 3.87 -5.93
N ASN A 127 -7.23 2.75 -6.46
CA ASN A 127 -7.28 2.51 -7.91
C ASN A 127 -8.74 2.59 -8.43
N PRO A 128 -8.98 3.32 -9.54
CA PRO A 128 -10.33 3.50 -10.10
C PRO A 128 -11.07 2.19 -10.40
N SER A 129 -10.36 1.16 -10.85
CA SER A 129 -10.92 -0.17 -11.12
C SER A 129 -11.55 -0.80 -9.87
N HIS A 130 -10.90 -0.68 -8.71
CA HIS A 130 -11.41 -1.17 -7.43
C HIS A 130 -12.45 -0.23 -6.82
N GLN A 131 -12.30 1.07 -7.02
CA GLN A 131 -13.27 2.06 -6.55
C GLN A 131 -14.61 1.97 -7.28
N PHE A 132 -14.62 1.65 -8.58
CA PHE A 132 -15.87 1.34 -9.30
C PHE A 132 -16.65 0.22 -8.60
N VAL A 133 -15.97 -0.88 -8.27
CA VAL A 133 -16.58 -2.01 -7.56
C VAL A 133 -17.02 -1.57 -6.15
N HIS A 134 -16.19 -0.81 -5.44
CA HIS A 134 -16.49 -0.31 -4.10
C HIS A 134 -17.74 0.56 -4.06
N GLN A 135 -17.89 1.50 -5.00
CA GLN A 135 -19.03 2.41 -5.09
C GLN A 135 -20.35 1.64 -5.26
N ARG A 136 -20.35 0.57 -6.07
CA ARG A 136 -21.52 -0.31 -6.26
C ARG A 136 -21.86 -1.09 -4.99
N ILE A 137 -20.85 -1.54 -4.24
CA ILE A 137 -21.03 -2.18 -2.94
C ILE A 137 -21.65 -1.20 -1.95
N LYS A 138 -21.11 0.02 -1.86
CA LYS A 138 -21.63 1.07 -0.98
C LYS A 138 -23.05 1.49 -1.33
N ALA A 139 -23.43 1.43 -2.61
CA ALA A 139 -24.80 1.68 -3.08
C ALA A 139 -25.78 0.51 -2.82
N GLY A 140 -25.29 -0.64 -2.35
CA GLY A 140 -26.09 -1.86 -2.16
C GLY A 140 -26.47 -2.57 -3.47
N GLU A 141 -25.80 -2.23 -4.58
CA GLU A 141 -26.07 -2.80 -5.90
C GLU A 141 -25.29 -4.09 -6.20
N PHE A 142 -24.26 -4.38 -5.39
CA PHE A 142 -23.35 -5.49 -5.59
C PHE A 142 -22.82 -5.99 -4.24
N ASN A 143 -22.83 -7.29 -4.01
CA ASN A 143 -22.19 -7.90 -2.85
C ASN A 143 -21.22 -8.99 -3.30
N ILE A 144 -20.02 -9.00 -2.73
CA ILE A 144 -19.02 -10.02 -3.04
C ILE A 144 -19.46 -11.36 -2.45
N GLN A 145 -19.50 -12.40 -3.29
CA GLN A 145 -19.65 -13.79 -2.86
C GLN A 145 -18.28 -14.48 -2.85
N GLN A 146 -17.46 -14.21 -3.87
CA GLN A 146 -16.13 -14.77 -4.01
C GLN A 146 -15.17 -13.76 -4.67
N MET A 147 -13.93 -13.73 -4.17
CA MET A 147 -12.79 -13.17 -4.88
C MET A 147 -11.82 -14.29 -5.28
N ASP A 148 -11.41 -14.30 -6.54
CA ASP A 148 -10.35 -15.15 -7.06
C ASP A 148 -9.20 -14.25 -7.53
N VAL A 149 -8.04 -14.39 -6.89
CA VAL A 149 -6.93 -13.43 -7.01
C VAL A 149 -5.63 -14.15 -7.32
N GLN A 150 -4.91 -13.62 -8.29
CA GLN A 150 -3.59 -14.12 -8.71
C GLN A 150 -2.59 -12.98 -8.64
N THR A 151 -1.55 -13.12 -7.82
CA THR A 151 -0.46 -12.14 -7.69
C THR A 151 0.86 -12.76 -8.09
N TYR A 152 1.33 -12.43 -9.29
CA TYR A 152 2.43 -13.13 -9.92
C TYR A 152 3.53 -12.19 -10.38
N PHE A 153 4.76 -12.57 -10.07
CA PHE A 153 5.97 -11.88 -10.49
C PHE A 153 7.04 -12.91 -10.88
N PHE A 154 8.02 -12.48 -11.66
CA PHE A 154 9.26 -13.21 -11.85
C PHE A 154 10.34 -12.57 -10.97
N ARG A 155 10.68 -13.21 -9.83
CA ARG A 155 11.61 -12.66 -8.81
C ARG A 155 12.53 -13.72 -8.22
N ARG A 156 13.27 -14.45 -9.06
CA ARG A 156 14.31 -15.41 -8.61
C ARG A 156 15.63 -14.76 -8.16
N THR A 157 15.73 -13.44 -8.27
CA THR A 157 16.85 -12.63 -7.78
C THR A 157 16.32 -11.45 -6.98
N ASN A 158 17.10 -10.99 -6.00
CA ASN A 158 16.67 -9.89 -5.13
C ASN A 158 16.91 -8.51 -5.77
N MET A 159 16.23 -8.24 -6.89
CA MET A 159 16.37 -7.03 -7.68
C MET A 159 15.09 -6.18 -7.65
N ASN A 160 15.22 -4.86 -7.64
CA ASN A 160 14.11 -3.91 -7.71
C ASN A 160 13.57 -3.78 -9.15
N ALA A 161 12.48 -3.01 -9.32
CA ALA A 161 11.86 -2.79 -10.64
C ALA A 161 12.77 -2.04 -11.65
N LEU A 162 13.87 -1.45 -11.18
CA LEU A 162 14.89 -0.78 -12.01
C LEU A 162 16.09 -1.70 -12.30
N GLY A 163 16.03 -2.99 -11.92
CA GLY A 163 17.13 -3.93 -12.12
C GLY A 163 18.33 -3.67 -11.21
N GLN A 164 18.13 -3.15 -10.00
CA GLN A 164 19.18 -2.91 -9.01
C GLN A 164 19.01 -3.83 -7.78
N PRO A 165 20.08 -4.27 -7.10
CA PRO A 165 19.97 -5.08 -5.89
C PRO A 165 19.16 -4.38 -4.79
N ARG A 166 18.29 -5.12 -4.10
CA ARG A 166 17.58 -4.61 -2.90
C ARG A 166 18.42 -4.81 -1.65
N SER A 167 18.25 -3.91 -0.69
CA SER A 167 18.79 -4.02 0.66
C SER A 167 17.87 -4.79 1.63
N TRP A 168 16.69 -5.21 1.16
CA TRP A 168 15.67 -5.94 1.92
C TRP A 168 15.17 -7.11 1.08
N THR A 169 14.61 -8.13 1.76
CA THR A 169 14.09 -9.32 1.10
C THR A 169 12.59 -9.19 0.91
N ASP A 170 12.15 -9.35 -0.33
CA ASP A 170 10.73 -9.35 -0.68
C ASP A 170 10.05 -10.64 -0.20
N HIS A 171 8.78 -10.54 0.20
CA HIS A 171 8.10 -11.63 0.90
C HIS A 171 6.64 -11.70 0.46
N LEU A 172 6.22 -12.86 -0.07
CA LEU A 172 4.88 -13.04 -0.62
C LEU A 172 3.77 -12.73 0.40
N LEU A 173 3.94 -13.14 1.66
CA LEU A 173 2.94 -12.88 2.70
C LEU A 173 2.81 -11.37 3.00
N TRP A 174 3.83 -10.78 3.63
CA TRP A 174 3.78 -9.40 4.10
C TRP A 174 3.75 -8.33 3.00
N HIS A 175 4.50 -8.49 1.91
CA HIS A 175 4.58 -7.46 0.87
C HIS A 175 3.47 -7.56 -0.18
N HIS A 176 3.03 -8.79 -0.52
CA HIS A 176 2.09 -8.99 -1.62
C HIS A 176 0.70 -9.42 -1.18
N ALA A 177 0.58 -10.35 -0.23
CA ALA A 177 -0.73 -10.78 0.27
C ALA A 177 -1.44 -9.67 1.04
N ALA A 178 -0.70 -8.75 1.69
CA ALA A 178 -1.26 -7.58 2.37
C ALA A 178 -2.21 -6.76 1.48
N HIS A 179 -1.88 -6.59 0.20
CA HIS A 179 -2.77 -5.91 -0.74
C HIS A 179 -4.13 -6.59 -0.89
N THR A 180 -4.13 -7.93 -0.99
CA THR A 180 -5.36 -8.69 -1.24
C THR A 180 -6.15 -8.93 0.03
N VAL A 181 -5.48 -9.23 1.14
CA VAL A 181 -6.11 -9.44 2.45
C VAL A 181 -6.88 -8.18 2.87
N ASP A 182 -6.23 -7.02 2.78
CA ASP A 182 -6.86 -5.74 3.07
C ASP A 182 -8.03 -5.44 2.11
N LEU A 183 -7.79 -5.54 0.79
CA LEU A 183 -8.79 -5.21 -0.21
C LEU A 183 -10.02 -6.12 -0.12
N PHE A 184 -9.84 -7.41 0.19
CA PHE A 184 -10.94 -8.34 0.39
C PHE A 184 -11.81 -7.92 1.57
N ALA A 185 -11.22 -7.63 2.74
CA ALA A 185 -11.95 -7.16 3.90
C ALA A 185 -12.66 -5.81 3.63
N TYR A 186 -11.95 -4.88 2.99
CA TYR A 186 -12.48 -3.57 2.61
C TYR A 186 -13.70 -3.67 1.70
N GLN A 187 -13.61 -4.49 0.65
CA GLN A 187 -14.73 -4.65 -0.29
C GLN A 187 -15.87 -5.48 0.29
N CYS A 188 -15.60 -6.46 1.15
CA CYS A 188 -16.68 -7.19 1.81
C CYS A 188 -17.42 -6.35 2.86
N GLY A 189 -16.83 -5.26 3.35
CA GLY A 189 -17.36 -4.50 4.48
C GLY A 189 -17.53 -5.36 5.74
N SER A 190 -16.76 -6.45 5.86
CA SER A 190 -16.93 -7.49 6.86
C SER A 190 -15.55 -8.04 7.27
N PRO A 191 -15.33 -8.31 8.57
CA PRO A 191 -14.05 -8.83 9.04
C PRO A 191 -13.80 -10.25 8.50
N ILE A 192 -12.52 -10.59 8.33
CA ILE A 192 -12.05 -11.94 8.02
C ILE A 192 -12.08 -12.76 9.31
N VAL A 193 -12.75 -13.92 9.28
CA VAL A 193 -12.96 -14.81 10.44
C VAL A 193 -12.27 -16.15 10.29
N LYS A 194 -11.80 -16.49 9.09
CA LYS A 194 -10.98 -17.69 8.84
C LYS A 194 -9.95 -17.37 7.77
N ALA A 195 -8.72 -17.80 8.00
CA ALA A 195 -7.62 -17.67 7.06
C ALA A 195 -6.78 -18.95 7.08
N ASN A 196 -6.36 -19.44 5.92
CA ASN A 196 -5.50 -20.61 5.77
C ASN A 196 -4.39 -20.31 4.76
N ALA A 197 -3.13 -20.63 5.08
CA ALA A 197 -2.00 -20.53 4.16
C ALA A 197 -1.29 -21.87 3.97
N VAL A 198 -0.79 -22.08 2.75
CA VAL A 198 0.23 -23.08 2.43
C VAL A 198 1.30 -22.43 1.55
N GLN A 199 2.54 -22.90 1.66
CA GLN A 199 3.66 -22.35 0.89
C GLN A 199 4.44 -23.43 0.14
N GLY A 200 5.06 -23.03 -0.96
CA GLY A 200 5.98 -23.84 -1.74
C GLY A 200 7.35 -23.99 -1.06
N PRO A 201 8.32 -24.63 -1.74
CA PRO A 201 9.65 -24.84 -1.19
C PRO A 201 10.40 -23.51 -0.95
N ILE A 202 11.30 -23.54 0.02
CA ILE A 202 12.21 -22.43 0.32
C ILE A 202 13.29 -22.35 -0.76
N HIS A 203 13.48 -21.17 -1.35
CA HIS A 203 14.52 -20.94 -2.34
C HIS A 203 15.91 -21.01 -1.70
N PRO A 204 16.84 -21.85 -2.21
CA PRO A 204 18.10 -22.14 -1.53
C PRO A 204 19.00 -20.91 -1.35
N GLN A 205 18.95 -19.93 -2.26
CA GLN A 205 19.75 -18.70 -2.14
C GLN A 205 19.03 -17.53 -1.46
N LEU A 206 17.69 -17.48 -1.51
CA LEU A 206 16.93 -16.33 -1.01
C LEU A 206 16.37 -16.57 0.39
N GLY A 207 16.27 -17.83 0.83
CA GLY A 207 15.79 -18.18 2.17
C GLY A 207 14.30 -17.92 2.39
N ILE A 208 13.52 -17.77 1.32
CA ILE A 208 12.07 -17.49 1.36
C ILE A 208 11.29 -18.48 0.50
N ALA A 209 10.00 -18.68 0.79
CA ALA A 209 9.10 -19.39 -0.10
C ALA A 209 8.82 -18.59 -1.37
N MET A 210 8.83 -19.27 -2.52
CA MET A 210 8.62 -18.63 -3.84
C MET A 210 7.19 -18.71 -4.35
N ASP A 211 6.35 -19.52 -3.70
CA ASP A 211 4.98 -19.77 -4.08
C ASP A 211 4.12 -19.87 -2.81
N MET A 212 2.88 -19.38 -2.87
CA MET A 212 1.98 -19.37 -1.72
C MET A 212 0.52 -19.44 -2.17
N SER A 213 -0.31 -20.14 -1.41
CA SER A 213 -1.76 -20.14 -1.57
C SER A 213 -2.44 -19.78 -0.26
N ILE A 214 -3.37 -18.83 -0.31
CA ILE A 214 -4.13 -18.33 0.82
C ILE A 214 -5.63 -18.46 0.54
N GLN A 215 -6.39 -18.86 1.55
CA GLN A 215 -7.86 -18.88 1.53
C GLN A 215 -8.37 -18.05 2.70
N LEU A 216 -9.33 -17.16 2.44
CA LEU A 216 -9.95 -16.29 3.43
C LEU A 216 -11.46 -16.48 3.43
N LYS A 217 -12.10 -16.32 4.60
CA LYS A 217 -13.55 -16.23 4.75
C LYS A 217 -13.90 -15.02 5.60
N ALA A 218 -14.79 -14.17 5.09
CA ALA A 218 -15.36 -13.06 5.84
C ALA A 218 -16.58 -13.51 6.66
N ALA A 219 -16.91 -12.76 7.73
CA ALA A 219 -18.04 -13.05 8.62
C ALA A 219 -19.38 -13.10 7.88
N ASN A 220 -19.57 -12.28 6.85
CA ASN A 220 -20.75 -12.28 5.97
C ASN A 220 -20.83 -13.49 5.02
N GLY A 221 -19.86 -14.40 5.04
CA GLY A 221 -19.85 -15.63 4.25
C GLY A 221 -19.03 -15.56 2.95
N ALA A 222 -18.63 -14.36 2.50
CA ALA A 222 -17.80 -14.19 1.32
C ALA A 222 -16.45 -14.90 1.49
N ILE A 223 -15.88 -15.39 0.38
CA ILE A 223 -14.59 -16.08 0.38
C ILE A 223 -13.59 -15.43 -0.56
N CYS A 224 -12.30 -15.60 -0.28
CA CYS A 224 -11.22 -15.24 -1.18
C CYS A 224 -10.28 -16.42 -1.37
N THR A 225 -9.89 -16.72 -2.61
CA THR A 225 -8.75 -17.58 -2.92
C THR A 225 -7.67 -16.72 -3.56
N LEU A 226 -6.46 -16.80 -3.02
CA LEU A 226 -5.31 -16.04 -3.46
C LEU A 226 -4.17 -17.01 -3.79
N SER A 227 -3.69 -16.92 -5.02
CA SER A 227 -2.47 -17.60 -5.46
C SER A 227 -1.37 -16.57 -5.67
N LEU A 228 -0.20 -16.81 -5.08
CA LEU A 228 0.98 -15.96 -5.27
C LEU A 228 2.19 -16.76 -5.74
N SER A 229 3.02 -16.14 -6.57
CA SER A 229 4.24 -16.76 -7.09
C SER A 229 5.28 -15.71 -7.51
N PHE A 230 6.54 -15.97 -7.14
CA PHE A 230 7.74 -15.34 -7.67
C PHE A 230 8.40 -16.15 -8.80
N ASN A 231 7.82 -17.30 -9.15
CA ASN A 231 8.27 -18.20 -10.22
C ASN A 231 7.56 -17.96 -11.56
N ASN A 232 6.57 -17.06 -11.62
CA ASN A 232 5.77 -16.84 -12.81
C ASN A 232 6.53 -16.06 -13.88
N GLU A 233 6.95 -16.76 -14.93
CA GLU A 233 7.45 -16.19 -16.18
C GLU A 233 6.27 -15.89 -17.11
N GLY A 234 5.50 -14.88 -16.73
CA GLY A 234 4.25 -14.54 -17.41
C GLY A 234 3.86 -13.09 -17.16
N PRO A 235 2.59 -12.71 -17.44
CA PRO A 235 2.16 -11.34 -17.21
C PRO A 235 2.34 -10.96 -15.75
N LEU A 236 3.10 -9.88 -15.53
CA LEU A 236 3.42 -9.39 -14.19
C LEU A 236 2.24 -8.62 -13.59
N GLY A 237 1.95 -8.89 -12.32
CA GLY A 237 1.03 -8.10 -11.51
C GLY A 237 -0.02 -8.93 -10.81
N THR A 238 -1.09 -8.24 -10.42
CA THR A 238 -2.23 -8.85 -9.74
C THR A 238 -3.48 -8.78 -10.62
N PHE A 239 -4.17 -9.91 -10.71
CA PHE A 239 -5.47 -10.07 -11.34
C PHE A 239 -6.50 -10.36 -10.26
N PHE A 240 -7.60 -9.63 -10.29
CA PHE A 240 -8.72 -9.81 -9.36
C PHE A 240 -9.96 -10.14 -10.14
N ARG A 241 -10.61 -11.26 -9.80
CA ARG A 241 -11.97 -11.56 -10.23
C ARG A 241 -12.90 -11.42 -9.03
N TYR A 242 -13.80 -10.44 -9.11
CA TYR A 242 -14.90 -10.25 -8.17
C TYR A 242 -16.11 -10.97 -8.72
N ILE A 243 -16.57 -12.01 -8.02
CA ILE A 243 -17.82 -12.71 -8.31
C ILE A 243 -18.81 -12.29 -7.22
N GLY A 244 -19.85 -11.57 -7.63
CA GLY A 244 -20.89 -11.14 -6.71
C GLY A 244 -22.23 -11.78 -6.97
N ASP A 245 -23.22 -11.32 -6.21
CA ASP A 245 -24.61 -11.72 -6.33
C ASP A 245 -25.29 -11.27 -7.64
N THR A 246 -24.86 -10.14 -8.21
CA THR A 246 -25.50 -9.54 -9.40
C THR A 246 -24.59 -9.44 -10.62
N ALA A 247 -23.27 -9.51 -10.45
CA ALA A 247 -22.31 -9.29 -11.53
C ALA A 247 -20.98 -10.03 -11.30
N THR A 248 -20.11 -9.97 -12.32
CA THR A 248 -18.70 -10.34 -12.20
C THR A 248 -17.86 -9.20 -12.76
N TYR A 249 -16.77 -8.88 -12.07
CA TYR A 249 -15.76 -7.91 -12.52
C TYR A 249 -14.38 -8.54 -12.55
N ILE A 250 -13.58 -8.16 -13.53
CA ILE A 250 -12.19 -8.59 -13.68
C ILE A 250 -11.33 -7.32 -13.71
N ALA A 251 -10.52 -7.12 -12.67
CA ALA A 251 -9.63 -5.98 -12.55
C ALA A 251 -8.17 -6.42 -12.73
N ARG A 252 -7.42 -5.63 -13.51
CA ARG A 252 -5.98 -5.79 -13.67
C ARG A 252 -5.34 -4.40 -13.69
N TYR A 253 -4.63 -4.05 -12.62
CA TYR A 253 -4.20 -2.67 -12.39
C TYR A 253 -5.37 -1.69 -12.51
N ASP A 254 -5.28 -0.72 -13.40
CA ASP A 254 -6.29 0.32 -13.60
C ASP A 254 -7.33 -0.05 -14.66
N ASP A 255 -7.19 -1.21 -15.33
CA ASP A 255 -8.20 -1.73 -16.23
C ASP A 255 -9.28 -2.53 -15.48
N LEU A 256 -10.52 -2.36 -15.93
CA LEU A 256 -11.69 -3.08 -15.44
C LEU A 256 -12.48 -3.67 -16.61
N PHE A 257 -12.95 -4.90 -16.43
CA PHE A 257 -13.83 -5.60 -17.36
C PHE A 257 -15.01 -6.21 -16.60
N ASN A 258 -16.12 -6.46 -17.30
CA ASN A 258 -17.20 -7.28 -16.75
C ASN A 258 -16.92 -8.79 -16.94
N GLY A 259 -17.84 -9.64 -16.48
CA GLY A 259 -17.73 -11.10 -16.60
C GLY A 259 -17.71 -11.66 -18.02
N LYS A 260 -17.97 -10.84 -19.04
CA LYS A 260 -17.88 -11.19 -20.47
C LYS A 260 -16.61 -10.62 -21.12
N GLU A 261 -15.69 -10.11 -20.32
CA GLU A 261 -14.44 -9.47 -20.78
C GLU A 261 -14.67 -8.19 -21.61
N GLU A 262 -15.81 -7.53 -21.44
CA GLU A 262 -16.08 -6.22 -22.04
C GLU A 262 -15.48 -5.13 -21.15
N LYS A 263 -14.68 -4.23 -21.75
CA LYS A 263 -13.98 -3.17 -21.03
C LYS A 263 -14.97 -2.17 -20.43
N ILE A 264 -14.79 -1.84 -19.16
CA ILE A 264 -15.50 -0.78 -18.45
C ILE A 264 -14.57 0.43 -18.37
N ASP A 265 -15.05 1.58 -18.85
CA ASP A 265 -14.33 2.84 -18.71
C ASP A 265 -14.44 3.36 -17.28
N VAL A 266 -13.30 3.39 -16.58
CA VAL A 266 -13.18 3.88 -15.21
C VAL A 266 -12.52 5.26 -15.12
N SER A 267 -12.27 5.92 -16.26
CA SER A 267 -11.62 7.25 -16.31
C SER A 267 -12.41 8.37 -15.64
N LYS A 268 -13.69 8.12 -15.33
CA LYS A 268 -14.61 9.05 -14.66
C LYS A 268 -14.95 8.66 -13.23
N VAL A 269 -14.34 7.59 -12.71
CA VAL A 269 -14.58 7.13 -11.33
C VAL A 269 -13.99 8.12 -10.32
N ASP A 270 -12.85 8.73 -10.67
CA ASP A 270 -12.18 9.73 -9.85
C ASP A 270 -11.44 10.75 -10.74
N VAL A 271 -10.79 11.74 -10.13
CA VAL A 271 -10.08 12.84 -10.81
C VAL A 271 -8.80 12.41 -11.51
N SER A 272 -8.29 11.21 -11.23
CA SER A 272 -7.06 10.67 -11.80
C SER A 272 -7.18 9.16 -12.02
N MET A 273 -6.41 8.65 -12.98
CA MET A 273 -6.24 7.21 -13.19
C MET A 273 -5.11 6.61 -12.34
N ASN A 274 -4.32 7.45 -11.67
CA ASN A 274 -3.16 7.02 -10.89
C ASN A 274 -3.54 6.79 -9.42
N GLY A 275 -3.59 5.53 -9.00
CA GLY A 275 -3.91 5.17 -7.62
C GLY A 275 -2.98 5.77 -6.56
N ILE A 276 -1.70 6.01 -6.87
CA ILE A 276 -0.76 6.67 -5.94
C ILE A 276 -1.11 8.14 -5.77
N GLU A 277 -1.45 8.83 -6.85
CA GLU A 277 -1.91 10.21 -6.78
C GLU A 277 -3.21 10.32 -5.97
N LEU A 278 -4.17 9.42 -6.20
CA LEU A 278 -5.44 9.39 -5.45
C LEU A 278 -5.23 9.08 -3.96
N GLN A 279 -4.31 8.17 -3.65
CA GLN A 279 -3.87 7.90 -2.28
C GLN A 279 -3.30 9.17 -1.61
N ASP A 280 -2.39 9.87 -2.30
CA ASP A 280 -1.79 11.11 -1.78
C ASP A 280 -2.84 12.21 -1.59
N ARG A 281 -3.78 12.35 -2.54
CA ARG A 281 -4.92 13.28 -2.43
C ARG A 281 -5.75 12.99 -1.18
N GLU A 282 -6.05 11.73 -0.90
CA GLU A 282 -6.79 11.34 0.31
C GLU A 282 -6.03 11.72 1.57
N PHE A 283 -4.73 11.44 1.64
CA PHE A 283 -3.91 11.77 2.80
C PHE A 283 -3.92 13.27 3.10
N PHE A 284 -3.68 14.11 2.09
CA PHE A 284 -3.68 15.56 2.26
C PHE A 284 -5.08 16.13 2.52
N ALA A 285 -6.12 15.55 1.91
CA ALA A 285 -7.50 15.94 2.19
C ALA A 285 -7.90 15.61 3.64
N ALA A 286 -7.48 14.46 4.17
CA ALA A 286 -7.71 14.07 5.55
C ALA A 286 -7.01 15.02 6.54
N ILE A 287 -5.78 15.44 6.25
CA ILE A 287 -5.06 16.45 7.04
C ILE A 287 -5.82 17.79 7.04
N LYS A 288 -6.16 18.31 5.85
CA LYS A 288 -6.86 19.60 5.71
C LYS A 288 -8.22 19.61 6.43
N ALA A 289 -8.92 18.47 6.43
CA ALA A 289 -10.24 18.34 7.04
C ALA A 289 -10.22 17.85 8.50
N GLY A 290 -9.07 17.46 9.05
CA GLY A 290 -8.97 16.91 10.40
C GLY A 290 -9.79 15.63 10.60
N ARG A 291 -9.84 14.76 9.60
CA ARG A 291 -10.63 13.51 9.61
C ARG A 291 -9.74 12.27 9.47
N GLU A 292 -10.29 11.11 9.81
CA GLU A 292 -9.63 9.83 9.53
C GLU A 292 -9.56 9.58 8.00
N PRO A 293 -8.41 9.11 7.46
CA PRO A 293 -8.27 8.77 6.04
C PRO A 293 -8.80 7.36 5.70
N ASN A 294 -9.17 7.12 4.43
CA ASN A 294 -9.67 5.85 3.84
C ASN A 294 -8.63 4.70 3.77
N SER A 295 -7.55 4.79 4.53
CA SER A 295 -6.59 3.72 4.84
C SER A 295 -5.77 4.08 6.07
N SER A 296 -6.44 4.61 7.11
CA SER A 296 -5.77 4.89 8.38
C SER A 296 -5.06 3.65 8.92
N VAL A 297 -3.94 3.84 9.63
CA VAL A 297 -3.20 2.73 10.22
C VAL A 297 -4.09 1.85 11.12
N ALA A 298 -5.10 2.44 11.75
CA ALA A 298 -6.09 1.71 12.55
C ALA A 298 -7.05 0.88 11.69
N GLN A 299 -7.56 1.43 10.58
CA GLN A 299 -8.46 0.72 9.68
C GLN A 299 -7.79 -0.44 8.93
N VAL A 300 -6.48 -0.39 8.72
CA VAL A 300 -5.74 -1.47 8.04
C VAL A 300 -5.15 -2.48 9.03
N LEU A 301 -5.13 -2.21 10.34
CA LEU A 301 -4.58 -3.12 11.35
C LEU A 301 -5.13 -4.56 11.27
N PRO A 302 -6.43 -4.80 11.03
CA PRO A 302 -6.96 -6.16 10.88
C PRO A 302 -6.29 -6.96 9.75
N CYS A 303 -5.78 -6.30 8.71
CA CYS A 303 -4.99 -6.98 7.68
C CYS A 303 -3.72 -7.60 8.30
N TYR A 304 -3.01 -6.86 9.15
CA TYR A 304 -1.76 -7.32 9.78
C TYR A 304 -2.01 -8.41 10.82
N GLU A 305 -3.16 -8.40 11.50
CA GLU A 305 -3.60 -9.48 12.38
C GLU A 305 -3.78 -10.79 11.59
N VAL A 306 -4.43 -10.70 10.41
CA VAL A 306 -4.61 -11.85 9.53
C VAL A 306 -3.28 -12.35 8.97
N LEU A 307 -2.40 -11.44 8.51
CA LEU A 307 -1.08 -11.81 7.99
C LEU A 307 -0.24 -12.53 9.05
N HIS A 308 -0.24 -12.01 10.28
CA HIS A 308 0.45 -12.67 11.39
C HIS A 308 -0.14 -14.05 11.68
N ALA A 309 -1.47 -14.19 11.73
CA ALA A 309 -2.09 -15.50 11.94
C ALA A 309 -1.76 -16.50 10.82
N LEU A 310 -1.63 -16.05 9.57
CA LEU A 310 -1.18 -16.87 8.45
C LEU A 310 0.29 -17.25 8.59
N GLU A 311 1.15 -16.33 9.01
CA GLU A 311 2.58 -16.59 9.27
C GLU A 311 2.76 -17.70 10.32
N GLN A 312 1.98 -17.66 11.40
CA GLN A 312 2.02 -18.70 12.46
C GLN A 312 1.61 -20.09 11.95
N GLN A 313 0.87 -20.20 10.84
CA GLN A 313 0.51 -21.49 10.24
C GLN A 313 1.65 -22.09 9.39
N LEU A 314 2.59 -21.25 8.95
CA LEU A 314 3.69 -21.62 8.06
C LEU A 314 4.98 -21.95 8.83
N ALA A 315 4.98 -21.70 10.14
CA ALA A 315 6.09 -21.95 11.06
C ALA A 315 6.24 -23.43 11.46
#